data_AF-Q30UM2-F1
#
_entry.id   AF-Q30UM2-F1
#
_cell.length_a   1.000
_cell.length_b   1.000
_cell.length_c   1.000
_cell.angle_alpha   90.00
_cell.angle_beta   90.00
_cell.angle_gamma   90.00
#
_symmetry.space_group_name_H-M   'P 1'
#
loop_
_entity.id
_entity.type
_entity.pdbx_description
1 polymer ?
#
loop_
_entity_poly.entity_id
_entity_poly.type
_entity_poly.pdbx_seq_one_letter_code
_entity_poly.pdbx_strand_id
1 'polypeptide(L)' 'MKYLLLFLPLLLIAGSPFETLNVKDMDLSVYETKKSEQNLQASKNIKVTCRLVCDKKVYQEQKISDAIEFYKKINSNSD' A
#
# COMPACT_ATOMS: atom_id res chain seq x y z
N MET A 1 -41.08 15.03 18.97
CA MET A 1 -40.44 13.88 18.29
C MET A 1 -39.76 14.20 16.96
N LYS A 2 -39.80 15.43 16.42
CA LYS A 2 -39.17 15.77 15.12
C LYS A 2 -37.68 16.17 15.23
N TYR A 3 -37.27 16.72 16.38
CA TYR A 3 -35.89 17.18 16.62
C TYR A 3 -34.94 16.07 17.10
N LEU A 4 -35.46 14.90 17.49
CA LEU A 4 -34.63 13.78 17.96
C LEU A 4 -33.78 13.19 16.82
N LEU A 5 -34.26 13.26 15.58
CA LEU A 5 -33.55 12.75 14.39
C LEU A 5 -32.48 13.71 13.85
N LEU A 6 -32.47 14.97 14.29
CA LEU A 6 -31.54 16.00 13.79
C LEU A 6 -30.13 15.87 14.38
N PHE A 7 -29.97 15.16 15.51
CA PHE A 7 -28.68 14.90 16.16
C PHE A 7 -28.07 13.54 15.82
N LEU A 8 -28.78 12.70 15.05
CA LEU A 8 -28.30 11.39 14.62
C LEU A 8 -26.98 11.41 13.80
N PRO A 9 -26.70 12.39 12.92
CA PRO A 9 -25.45 12.37 12.15
C PRO A 9 -24.21 12.66 13.00
N LEU A 10 -24.36 13.23 14.20
CA LEU A 10 -23.25 13.49 15.11
C LEU A 10 -22.72 12.21 15.78
N LEU A 11 -23.55 11.15 15.83
CA LEU A 11 -23.18 9.84 16.36
C LEU A 11 -22.47 8.96 15.32
N LEU A 12 -22.44 9.37 14.05
CA LEU A 12 -21.80 8.64 12.96
C LEU A 12 -20.32 9.00 12.74
N ILE A 13 -19.70 9.75 13.66
CA ILE A 13 -18.24 9.85 13.72
C ILE A 13 -17.70 8.54 14.32
N ALA A 14 -17.83 7.46 13.56
CA ALA A 14 -17.12 6.23 13.84
C ALA A 14 -15.63 6.53 13.60
N GLY A 15 -14.83 6.49 14.68
CA GLY A 15 -13.39 6.41 14.54
C GLY A 15 -13.09 5.20 13.65
N SER A 16 -12.61 5.47 12.44
CA SER A 16 -12.27 4.40 11.51
C SER A 16 -11.16 3.54 12.13
N PRO A 17 -11.11 2.22 11.86
CA PRO A 17 -10.05 1.35 12.38
C PRO A 17 -8.69 1.60 11.71
N PHE A 18 -8.55 2.70 10.97
CA PHE A 18 -7.27 3.18 10.48
C PHE A 18 -6.55 3.86 11.64
N GLU A 19 -6.12 3.05 12.60
CA GLU A 19 -5.06 3.44 13.52
C GLU A 19 -3.85 3.79 12.66
N THR A 20 -3.51 5.08 12.60
CA THR A 20 -2.23 5.52 12.09
C THR A 20 -1.17 4.84 12.96
N LEU A 21 -0.51 3.79 12.46
CA LEU A 21 0.55 3.11 13.20
C LEU A 21 1.55 4.17 13.66
N ASN A 22 1.73 4.26 14.97
CA ASN A 22 2.71 5.18 15.54
C ASN A 22 4.10 4.75 15.05
N VAL A 23 4.83 5.65 14.40
CA VAL A 23 6.17 5.38 13.86
C VAL A 23 7.13 4.88 14.94
N LYS A 24 6.88 5.22 16.21
CA LYS A 24 7.64 4.75 17.38
C LYS A 24 7.43 3.26 17.69
N ASP A 25 6.30 2.69 17.31
CA ASP A 25 5.94 1.28 17.56
C ASP A 25 6.28 0.40 16.36
N MET A 26 6.71 0.99 15.24
CA MET A 26 7.24 0.29 14.08
C MET A 26 8.75 0.15 14.18
N ASP A 27 9.23 -1.08 14.30
CA ASP A 27 10.66 -1.35 14.09
C ASP A 27 11.00 -1.20 12.60
N LEU A 28 11.43 0.01 12.24
CA LEU A 28 11.87 0.34 10.88
C LEU A 28 13.32 -0.05 10.60
N SER A 29 14.06 -0.59 11.58
CA SER A 29 15.48 -0.93 11.45
C SER A 29 15.75 -2.01 10.39
N VAL A 30 14.74 -2.85 10.09
CA VAL A 30 14.79 -3.84 9.01
C VAL A 30 14.75 -3.20 7.62
N TYR A 31 14.11 -2.03 7.50
CA TYR A 31 14.02 -1.26 6.26
C TYR A 31 15.16 -0.23 6.12
N GLU A 32 15.87 0.05 7.21
CA GLU A 32 17.07 0.86 7.16
C GLU A 32 18.14 0.16 6.32
N THR A 33 18.49 0.79 5.20
CA THR A 33 19.52 0.27 4.31
C THR A 33 20.86 0.32 5.03
N LYS A 34 21.34 -0.83 5.52
CA LYS A 34 22.68 -0.95 6.12
C LYS A 34 23.74 -0.65 5.07
N LYS A 35 24.32 0.56 5.14
CA LYS A 35 25.42 1.00 4.27
C LYS A 35 26.72 0.33 4.71
N SER A 36 26.92 -0.92 4.31
CA SER A 36 28.25 -1.55 4.30
C SER A 36 28.92 -1.32 2.95
N GLU A 37 30.25 -1.35 2.93
CA GLU A 37 31.02 -1.22 1.69
C GLU A 37 30.66 -2.33 0.68
N GLN A 38 30.41 -3.54 1.17
CA GLN A 38 29.97 -4.68 0.38
C GLN A 38 28.58 -4.46 -0.25
N ASN A 39 27.63 -3.87 0.51
CA ASN A 39 26.31 -3.54 -0.01
C ASN A 39 26.38 -2.43 -1.07
N LEU A 40 27.28 -1.46 -0.91
CA LEU A 40 27.50 -0.40 -1.90
C LEU A 40 28.13 -0.93 -3.19
N GLN A 41 29.00 -1.94 -3.10
CA GLN A 41 29.56 -2.61 -4.26
C GLN A 41 28.52 -3.52 -4.94
N ALA A 42 27.71 -4.24 -4.16
CA ALA A 42 26.62 -5.06 -4.67
C ALA A 42 25.53 -4.22 -5.37
N SER A 43 25.22 -3.03 -4.86
CA SER A 43 24.26 -2.11 -5.49
C SER A 43 24.75 -1.51 -6.81
N LYS A 44 26.07 -1.55 -7.06
CA LYS A 44 26.67 -1.13 -8.34
C LYS A 44 26.76 -2.28 -9.35
N ASN A 45 26.40 -3.50 -8.95
CA ASN A 45 26.41 -4.65 -9.85
C ASN A 45 25.23 -4.57 -10.82
N ILE A 46 25.52 -4.52 -12.12
CA ILE A 46 24.54 -4.41 -13.20
C ILE A 46 23.44 -5.49 -13.10
N LYS A 47 23.80 -6.75 -12.77
CA LYS A 47 22.82 -7.83 -12.64
C LYS A 47 21.84 -7.59 -11.50
N VAL A 48 22.32 -7.08 -10.36
CA VAL A 48 21.50 -6.79 -9.19
C VAL A 48 20.55 -5.63 -9.49
N THR A 49 21.05 -4.56 -10.09
CA THR A 49 20.23 -3.40 -10.51
C THR A 49 19.21 -3.78 -11.56
N CYS A 50 19.59 -4.56 -12.57
CA CYS A 50 18.66 -5.06 -13.59
C CYS A 50 17.55 -5.89 -12.94
N ARG A 51 17.89 -6.79 -12.00
CA ARG A 51 16.87 -7.59 -11.32
C ARG A 51 15.89 -6.73 -10.53
N LEU A 52 16.36 -5.73 -9.80
CA LEU A 52 15.50 -4.81 -9.06
C LEU A 52 14.56 -4.01 -9.97
N VAL A 53 15.06 -3.53 -11.13
CA VAL A 53 14.24 -2.82 -12.12
C VAL A 53 13.24 -3.76 -12.80
N CYS A 54 13.65 -4.98 -13.14
CA CYS A 54 12.78 -6.00 -13.71
C CYS A 54 11.66 -6.40 -12.76
N ASP A 55 11.99 -6.68 -11.49
CA ASP A 55 11.01 -7.06 -10.47
C ASP A 55 10.00 -5.92 -10.23
N LYS A 56 10.48 -4.66 -10.24
CA LYS A 56 9.60 -3.48 -10.15
C LYS A 56 8.64 -3.38 -11.34
N LYS A 57 9.11 -3.66 -12.55
CA LYS A 57 8.27 -3.66 -13.75
C LYS A 57 7.20 -4.74 -13.68
N VAL A 58 7.58 -5.97 -13.31
CA VAL A 58 6.64 -7.10 -13.15
C VAL A 58 5.57 -6.76 -12.11
N TYR A 59 5.96 -6.17 -10.98
CA TYR A 59 5.01 -5.73 -9.95
C TYR A 59 4.01 -4.69 -10.47
N GLN A 60 4.46 -3.73 -11.28
CA GLN A 60 3.57 -2.74 -11.90
C GLN A 60 2.60 -3.38 -12.89
N GLU A 61 3.07 -4.31 -13.72
CA GLU A 61 2.23 -5.05 -14.67
C GLU A 61 1.16 -5.88 -13.95
N GLN A 62 1.53 -6.55 -12.84
CA GLN A 62 0.58 -7.27 -11.99
C GLN A 62 -0.47 -6.33 -11.40
N LYS A 63 -0.07 -5.18 -10.84
CA LYS A 63 -1.02 -4.19 -10.30
C LYS A 63 -2.00 -3.66 -11.34
N ILE A 64 -1.55 -3.45 -12.57
CA ILE A 64 -2.42 -3.03 -13.67
C ILE A 64 -3.38 -4.17 -14.04
N SER A 65 -2.89 -5.40 -14.13
CA SER A 65 -3.73 -6.59 -14.41
C SER A 65 -4.82 -6.76 -13.36
N ASP A 66 -4.45 -6.70 -12.07
CA ASP A 66 -5.38 -6.82 -10.95
C ASP A 66 -6.47 -5.73 -10.99
N ALA A 67 -6.07 -4.48 -11.30
CA ALA A 67 -7.00 -3.37 -11.42
C ALA A 67 -7.99 -3.58 -12.58
N ILE A 68 -7.50 -4.03 -13.75
CA ILE A 68 -8.35 -4.35 -14.90
C ILE A 68 -9.35 -5.45 -14.55
N GLU A 69 -8.88 -6.53 -13.90
CA GLU A 69 -9.74 -7.64 -13.50
C GLU A 69 -10.81 -7.20 -12.50
N PHE A 70 -10.44 -6.37 -11.52
CA PHE A 70 -11.37 -5.78 -10.57
C PHE A 70 -12.50 -5.01 -11.27
N TYR A 71 -12.17 -4.10 -12.19
CA TYR A 71 -13.17 -3.32 -12.92
C TYR A 71 -14.04 -4.18 -13.85
N LYS A 72 -13.44 -5.20 -14.49
CA LYS A 72 -14.19 -6.15 -15.32
C LYS A 72 -15.22 -6.92 -14.48
N LYS A 73 -14.84 -7.33 -13.27
CA LYS A 73 -15.70 -8.08 -12.34
C LYS A 73 -16.84 -7.23 -11.79
N ILE A 74 -16.60 -5.94 -11.56
CA ILE A 74 -17.65 -4.98 -11.19
C ILE A 74 -18.64 -4.83 -12.35
N ASN A 75 -18.15 -4.61 -13.57
CA ASN A 75 -19.03 -4.41 -14.73
C ASN A 75 -19.84 -5.66 -15.08
N SER A 76 -19.31 -6.87 -14.89
CA SER A 76 -20.05 -8.12 -15.13
C SER A 76 -21.06 -8.50 -14.06
N ASN A 77 -21.01 -7.86 -12.88
CA ASN A 77 -21.96 -8.07 -11.78
C ASN A 77 -23.02 -6.96 -11.73
N SER A 78 -23.02 -6.05 -12.70
CA SER A 78 -23.96 -4.93 -12.81
C SER A 78 -25.05 -5.14 -13.87
N ASP A 79 -25.05 -6.32 -14.50
CA ASP A 79 -26.15 -6.89 -15.30
C ASP A 79 -26.91 -7.94 -14.47
#